data_AF-A0A420W2X4-F1
#
_entry.id   AF-A0A420W2X4-F1
#
_cell.length_a   1.000
_cell.length_b   1.000
_cell.length_c   1.000
_cell.angle_alpha   90.00
_cell.angle_beta   90.00
_cell.angle_gamma   90.00
#
_symmetry.space_group_name_H-M   'P 1'
#
loop_
_entity.id
_entity.type
_entity.pdbx_description
1 polymer ?
#
loop_
_entity_poly.entity_id
_entity_poly.type
_entity_poly.pdbx_seq_one_letter_code
_entity_poly.pdbx_strand_id
1 'polypeptide(L)'
;MFLKASFMALMLFSLLIVKGQQKYTWFSPFEDKHVEGRLDYQKLTAFNRLPDEPEKQVRKPVWDRANAAGVYIDFQTSASEIIVQYQVTGIQQPRSS
;
A
#
# COMPACT_ATOMS: atom_id res chain seq x y z
N MET A 1 34.60 44.16 6.78
CA MET A 1 34.82 42.76 7.24
C MET A 1 33.54 42.05 7.67
N PHE A 2 32.61 42.73 8.34
CA PHE A 2 31.38 42.12 8.90
C PHE A 2 30.37 41.56 7.88
N LEU A 3 30.23 42.16 6.70
CA LEU A 3 29.29 41.67 5.66
C LEU A 3 29.69 40.28 5.11
N LYS A 4 31.00 40.05 4.95
CA LYS A 4 31.55 38.76 4.50
C LYS A 4 31.37 37.67 5.56
N ALA A 5 31.58 38.02 6.83
CA ALA A 5 31.36 37.11 7.95
C ALA A 5 29.87 36.74 8.10
N SER A 6 28.97 37.69 7.89
CA SER A 6 27.52 37.46 7.91
C SER A 6 27.07 36.54 6.76
N PHE A 7 27.54 36.79 5.53
CA PHE A 7 27.22 35.94 4.38
C PHE A 7 27.75 34.51 4.56
N MET A 8 28.96 34.37 5.11
CA MET A 8 29.58 33.07 5.40
C MET A 8 28.83 32.32 6.53
N ALA A 9 28.36 33.02 7.56
CA ALA A 9 27.52 32.43 8.61
C ALA A 9 26.16 31.97 8.08
N LEU A 10 25.55 32.73 7.17
CA LEU A 10 24.26 32.40 6.56
C LEU A 10 24.38 31.18 5.62
N MET A 11 25.50 31.05 4.92
CA MET A 11 25.82 29.85 4.11
C MET A 11 26.09 28.60 4.97
N LEU A 12 26.71 28.76 6.15
CA LEU A 12 26.91 27.65 7.09
C LEU A 12 25.60 27.17 7.72
N PHE A 13 24.65 28.09 7.96
CA PHE A 13 23.36 27.76 8.56
C PHE A 13 22.43 27.00 7.59
N SER A 14 22.55 27.21 6.27
CA SER A 14 21.74 26.49 5.28
C SER A 14 22.11 25.00 5.13
N LEU A 15 23.32 24.61 5.56
CA LEU A 15 23.76 23.20 5.57
C LEU A 15 23.15 22.39 6.73
N LEU A 16 22.55 23.04 7.73
CA LEU A 16 21.92 22.37 8.87
C LEU A 16 20.53 21.78 8.55
N ILE A 17 19.96 22.09 7.38
CA ILE A 17 18.62 21.61 6.97
C ILE A 17 18.73 20.38 6.07
N VAL A 18 19.61 19.43 6.41
CA VAL A 18 19.59 18.10 5.77
C VAL A 18 18.65 17.21 6.58
N LYS A 19 17.40 17.12 6.16
CA LYS A 19 16.50 16.06 6.64
C LYS A 19 16.89 14.77 5.93
N GLY A 20 17.34 13.77 6.68
CA GLY A 20 17.65 12.45 6.12
C GLY A 20 16.43 11.89 5.39
N GLN A 21 16.59 11.56 4.10
CA GLN A 21 15.55 10.83 3.37
C GLN A 21 15.50 9.41 3.91
N GLN A 22 14.37 9.06 4.53
CA GLN A 22 14.13 7.69 4.95
C GLN A 22 13.96 6.84 3.70
N LYS A 23 14.87 5.87 3.49
CA LYS A 23 14.86 5.00 2.33
C LYS A 23 13.92 3.83 2.60
N TYR A 24 12.80 3.79 1.88
CA TYR A 24 11.88 2.66 1.91
C TYR A 24 12.22 1.67 0.80
N THR A 25 12.07 0.38 1.12
CA THR A 25 12.05 -0.70 0.11
C THR A 25 10.60 -1.07 -0.12
N TRP A 26 10.17 -1.02 -1.38
CA TRP A 26 8.80 -1.35 -1.77
C TRP A 26 8.72 -2.79 -2.27
N PHE A 27 7.69 -3.50 -1.84
CA PHE A 27 7.40 -4.87 -2.23
C PHE A 27 6.00 -4.94 -2.84
N SER A 28 5.87 -5.72 -3.93
CA SER A 28 4.59 -5.95 -4.58
C SER A 28 4.04 -7.30 -4.12
N PRO A 29 2.88 -7.34 -3.42
CA PRO A 29 2.31 -8.58 -2.91
C PRO A 29 2.01 -9.63 -4.01
N PHE A 30 1.79 -9.17 -5.24
CA PHE A 30 1.51 -10.04 -6.39
C PHE A 30 2.77 -10.64 -7.01
N GLU A 31 3.89 -9.90 -7.02
CA GLU A 31 5.17 -10.37 -7.55
C GLU A 31 5.78 -11.42 -6.61
N ASP A 32 5.71 -11.16 -5.31
CA ASP A 32 6.29 -12.01 -4.27
C ASP A 32 5.34 -13.14 -3.81
N LYS A 33 4.13 -13.22 -4.39
CA LYS A 33 3.12 -14.26 -4.12
C LYS A 33 2.70 -14.38 -2.65
N HIS A 34 2.62 -13.26 -1.94
CA HIS A 34 2.25 -13.21 -0.52
C HIS A 34 0.75 -12.98 -0.25
N VAL A 35 -0.09 -12.88 -1.29
CA VAL A 35 -1.52 -12.63 -1.10
C VAL A 35 -2.28 -13.95 -0.98
N GLU A 36 -2.92 -14.13 0.17
CA GLU A 36 -3.59 -15.34 0.64
C GLU A 36 -5.10 -15.12 0.87
N GLY A 37 -5.82 -16.20 1.19
CA GLY A 37 -7.25 -16.13 1.52
C GLY A 37 -8.19 -15.97 0.31
N ARG A 38 -7.73 -16.39 -0.87
CA ARG A 38 -8.45 -16.30 -2.15
C ARG A 38 -8.49 -17.64 -2.89
N LEU A 39 -9.48 -17.78 -3.78
CA LEU A 39 -9.66 -18.96 -4.61
C LEU A 39 -8.85 -18.82 -5.90
N ASP A 40 -7.88 -19.71 -6.09
CA ASP A 40 -7.00 -19.83 -7.29
C ASP A 40 -6.16 -18.58 -7.64
N TYR A 41 -4.89 -18.63 -7.29
CA TYR A 41 -3.92 -17.53 -7.46
C TYR A 41 -3.62 -17.18 -8.93
N GLN A 42 -3.84 -18.10 -9.87
CA GLN A 42 -3.39 -17.91 -11.26
C GLN A 42 -4.34 -17.02 -12.07
N LYS A 43 -5.59 -16.89 -11.62
CA LYS A 43 -6.66 -16.21 -12.37
C LYS A 43 -7.01 -14.83 -11.83
N LEU A 44 -6.39 -14.44 -10.71
CA LEU A 44 -6.73 -13.23 -9.99
C LEU A 44 -5.67 -12.15 -10.20
N THR A 45 -6.09 -11.03 -10.78
CA THR A 45 -5.25 -9.86 -11.07
C THR A 45 -5.32 -8.77 -10.00
N ALA A 46 -6.21 -8.94 -9.01
CA ALA A 46 -6.45 -7.98 -7.94
C ALA A 46 -6.65 -8.69 -6.59
N PHE A 47 -6.98 -7.91 -5.54
CA PHE A 47 -7.31 -8.43 -4.20
C PHE A 47 -8.73 -9.01 -4.11
N ASN A 48 -9.28 -9.52 -5.21
CA ASN A 48 -10.58 -10.18 -5.23
C ASN A 48 -10.48 -11.55 -4.59
N ARG A 49 -11.55 -11.99 -3.91
CA ARG A 49 -11.58 -13.32 -3.28
C ARG A 49 -11.84 -14.43 -4.31
N LEU A 50 -12.65 -14.14 -5.33
CA LEU A 50 -13.15 -15.11 -6.32
C LEU A 50 -12.63 -14.76 -7.72
N PRO A 51 -12.30 -15.76 -8.55
CA PRO A 51 -12.01 -15.56 -9.97
C PRO A 51 -13.19 -14.88 -10.69
N ASP A 52 -12.93 -14.14 -11.76
CA ASP A 52 -13.95 -13.36 -12.45
C ASP A 52 -14.96 -14.22 -13.23
N GLU A 53 -14.64 -15.47 -13.57
CA GLU A 53 -15.51 -16.37 -14.34
C GLU A 53 -16.94 -16.55 -13.78
N PRO A 54 -17.15 -16.82 -12.48
CA PRO A 54 -18.48 -16.96 -11.88
C PRO A 54 -19.33 -15.67 -11.83
N GLU A 55 -18.79 -14.48 -12.12
CA GLU A 55 -19.54 -13.20 -12.07
C GLU A 55 -20.88 -13.29 -12.80
N LYS A 56 -20.85 -13.86 -14.01
CA LYS A 56 -22.03 -13.98 -14.89
C LYS A 56 -23.06 -14.99 -14.41
N GLN A 57 -22.69 -15.85 -13.47
CA GLN A 57 -23.52 -16.94 -12.96
C GLN A 57 -24.18 -16.59 -11.62
N VAL A 58 -23.67 -15.57 -10.92
CA VAL A 58 -24.20 -15.14 -9.64
C VAL A 58 -24.99 -13.85 -9.76
N ARG A 59 -25.95 -13.65 -8.86
CA ARG A 59 -26.71 -12.38 -8.80
C ARG A 59 -25.78 -11.25 -8.39
N LYS A 60 -25.95 -10.08 -9.02
CA LYS A 60 -25.12 -8.89 -8.80
C LYS A 60 -24.88 -8.53 -7.31
N PRO A 61 -25.88 -8.52 -6.41
CA PRO A 61 -25.62 -8.21 -4.99
C PRO A 61 -24.77 -9.25 -4.24
N VAL A 62 -24.71 -10.49 -4.74
CA VAL A 62 -23.83 -11.53 -4.20
C VAL A 62 -22.42 -11.34 -4.73
N TRP A 63 -22.29 -10.98 -6.01
CA TRP A 63 -21.02 -10.65 -6.65
C TRP A 63 -20.37 -9.41 -6.06
N ASP A 64 -21.14 -8.34 -5.81
CA ASP A 64 -20.65 -7.10 -5.21
C ASP A 64 -20.09 -7.32 -3.78
N ARG A 65 -20.33 -8.49 -3.16
CA ARG A 65 -19.74 -8.91 -1.88
C ARG A 65 -18.57 -9.89 -2.02
N ALA A 66 -18.18 -10.24 -3.23
CA ALA A 66 -17.00 -11.05 -3.52
C ALA A 66 -15.67 -10.27 -3.41
N ASN A 67 -15.74 -8.99 -3.00
CA ASN A 67 -14.60 -8.11 -2.69
C ASN A 67 -13.64 -8.75 -1.66
N ALA A 68 -12.52 -8.07 -1.37
CA ALA A 68 -11.35 -8.51 -0.57
C ALA A 68 -11.59 -9.03 0.88
N ALA A 69 -12.83 -9.36 1.27
CA ALA A 69 -13.14 -9.99 2.54
C ALA A 69 -12.43 -11.34 2.68
N GLY A 70 -11.58 -11.45 3.71
CA GLY A 70 -10.80 -12.65 3.99
C GLY A 70 -9.50 -12.77 3.20
N VAL A 71 -9.21 -11.83 2.29
CA VAL A 71 -7.92 -11.75 1.58
C VAL A 71 -6.92 -11.02 2.47
N TYR A 72 -5.70 -11.55 2.60
CA TYR A 72 -4.64 -10.95 3.42
C TYR A 72 -3.27 -11.10 2.76
N ILE A 73 -2.30 -10.28 3.20
CA ILE A 73 -0.90 -10.39 2.78
C ILE A 73 -0.14 -11.04 3.93
N ASP A 74 0.47 -12.18 3.69
CA ASP A 74 1.27 -12.92 4.68
C ASP A 74 2.77 -12.72 4.43
N PHE A 75 3.43 -11.97 5.31
CA PHE A 75 4.86 -11.69 5.23
C PHE A 75 5.46 -11.55 6.63
N GLN A 76 6.77 -11.79 6.71
CA GLN A 76 7.55 -11.59 7.93
C GLN A 76 8.62 -10.54 7.67
N THR A 77 8.83 -9.65 8.63
CA THR A 77 9.83 -8.60 8.53
C THR A 77 10.40 -8.26 9.89
N SER A 78 11.68 -7.89 9.94
CA SER A 78 12.32 -7.27 11.10
C SER A 78 12.29 -5.74 11.05
N ALA A 79 11.63 -5.16 10.04
CA ALA A 79 11.51 -3.71 9.88
C ALA A 79 10.77 -3.09 11.07
N SER A 80 11.25 -1.93 11.53
CA SER A 80 10.62 -1.17 12.61
C SER A 80 9.38 -0.40 12.16
N GLU A 81 9.16 -0.28 10.85
CA GLU A 81 8.03 0.44 10.26
C GLU A 81 7.53 -0.29 9.02
N ILE A 82 6.21 -0.31 8.83
CA ILE A 82 5.54 -0.87 7.66
C ILE A 82 4.64 0.21 7.09
N ILE A 83 4.82 0.52 5.79
CA ILE A 83 3.98 1.47 5.05
C ILE A 83 3.26 0.72 3.93
N VAL A 84 1.93 0.89 3.88
CA VAL A 84 1.09 0.26 2.85
C VAL A 84 0.52 1.33 1.94
N GLN A 85 0.80 1.23 0.64
CA GLN A 85 0.15 2.03 -0.40
C GLN A 85 -0.95 1.19 -1.04
N TYR A 86 -2.18 1.71 -1.05
CA TYR A 86 -3.33 1.00 -1.60
C TYR A 86 -4.33 1.96 -2.25
N GLN A 87 -5.12 1.44 -3.18
CA GLN A 87 -6.22 2.13 -3.81
C GLN A 87 -7.51 1.33 -3.59
N VAL A 88 -8.59 2.03 -3.22
CA VAL A 88 -9.93 1.43 -3.06
C VAL A 88 -10.85 1.99 -4.12
N THR A 89 -11.68 1.13 -4.70
CA THR A 89 -12.76 1.50 -5.61
C THR A 89 -14.11 1.08 -5.01
N GLY A 90 -15.15 1.90 -5.19
CA GLY A 90 -16.50 1.64 -4.67
C GLY A 90 -16.83 2.34 -3.33
N ILE A 91 -18.09 2.19 -2.87
CA ILE A 91 -18.59 2.81 -1.63
C ILE A 91 -18.29 1.86 -0.46
N GLN A 92 -17.47 2.29 0.50
CA GLN A 92 -17.41 1.65 1.81
C GLN A 92 -18.76 1.84 2.50
N GLN A 93 -19.60 0.80 2.58
CA GLN A 93 -20.74 0.86 3.47
C GLN A 93 -20.22 0.89 4.91
N PRO A 94 -20.50 1.93 5.71
CA PRO A 94 -20.13 1.94 7.11
C PRO A 94 -20.82 0.75 7.78
N ARG A 95 -20.02 -0.06 8.48
CA ARG A 95 -20.50 -1.21 9.25
C ARG A 95 -21.41 -0.66 10.36
N SER A 96 -22.73 -0.88 10.28
CA SER A 96 -23.59 -0.64 11.43
C SER A 96 -23.29 -1.71 12.47
N SER A 97 -22.69 -1.28 13.58
CA SER A 97 -22.53 -2.05 14.82
C SER A 97 -23.87 -2.43 15.43
#